data_AF-Q9XWG1-F1
#
_entry.id   AF-Q9XWG1-F1
#
_cell.length_a   1.000
_cell.length_b   1.000
_cell.length_c   1.000
_cell.angle_alpha   90.00
_cell.angle_beta   90.00
_cell.angle_gamma   90.00
#
_symmetry.space_group_name_H-M   'P 1'
#
loop_
_entity.id
_entity.type
_entity.pdbx_description
1 polymer ?
#
loop_
_entity_poly.entity_id
_entity_poly.type
_entity_poly.pdbx_seq_one_letter_code
_entity_poly.pdbx_strand_id
1 'polypeptide(L)'
;MPALPFPILSLPPKSRRIALKCMDTLDLINISFTHPLAKRLAIELSVGIEVGSLRLLVRNGFKVFFSFYAPPHNIIADISYLSADGETFDLIKDEDVLWINSKIKLRDLLVDLLDVLHLRKLGEVSVHTSWDLILDELRGIEIHQLIVGESITRQFKLLKLQAEELELNVPLTQADVICHNLHRIALKSPGNIQCEDLIGMNMMHIEVFMMFDHSSLTHREINLFLLHWVKGSNPRMRYYRSPLQEPLQFEEQFVAQILKGIPHRAITPGELEKLRVQFRGKTFQFRGYHIERNEGDAKAMISVDPWSPIVEVFVWF
;
A
#
# COMPACT_ATOMS: atom_id res chain seq x y z
N MET A 1 19.77 -43.10 -0.46
CA MET A 1 19.18 -41.80 -0.07
C MET A 1 20.13 -40.72 -0.53
N PRO A 2 19.68 -39.65 -1.21
CA PRO A 2 20.56 -38.53 -1.51
C PRO A 2 21.12 -37.95 -0.20
N ALA A 3 22.40 -37.61 -0.17
CA ALA A 3 23.02 -36.97 0.98
C ALA A 3 22.31 -35.64 1.29
N LEU A 4 22.03 -35.37 2.56
CA LEU A 4 21.44 -34.10 2.97
C LEU A 4 22.44 -32.96 2.71
N PRO A 5 21.98 -31.82 2.16
CA PRO A 5 22.89 -30.75 1.73
C PRO A 5 23.62 -30.07 2.90
N PHE A 6 23.06 -30.13 4.11
CA PHE A 6 23.64 -29.47 5.30
C PHE A 6 23.79 -30.48 6.46
N PRO A 7 24.94 -30.52 7.15
CA PRO A 7 25.15 -31.38 8.32
C PRO A 7 24.10 -31.21 9.41
N ILE A 8 23.58 -29.99 9.61
CA ILE A 8 22.52 -29.71 10.60
C ILE A 8 21.24 -30.50 10.33
N LEU A 9 20.92 -30.79 9.07
CA LEU A 9 19.73 -31.57 8.71
C LEU A 9 19.88 -33.05 9.07
N SER A 10 21.13 -33.54 9.17
CA SER A 10 21.48 -34.91 9.56
C SER A 10 21.42 -35.15 11.07
N LEU A 11 21.24 -34.10 11.89
CA LEU A 11 21.12 -34.24 13.34
C LEU A 11 19.82 -34.99 13.74
N PRO A 12 19.81 -35.69 14.89
CA PRO A 12 18.59 -36.27 15.45
C PRO A 12 17.48 -35.21 15.59
N PRO A 13 16.19 -35.55 15.44
CA PRO A 13 15.09 -34.58 15.36
C PRO A 13 15.06 -33.54 16.47
N LYS A 14 15.36 -33.94 17.72
CA LYS A 14 15.40 -33.02 18.88
C LYS A 14 16.57 -32.04 18.79
N SER A 15 17.78 -32.53 18.52
CA SER A 15 18.98 -31.70 18.37
C SER A 15 18.87 -30.76 17.17
N ARG A 16 18.30 -31.24 16.06
CA ARG A 16 18.02 -30.43 14.86
C ARG A 16 17.08 -29.27 15.18
N ARG A 17 15.96 -29.53 15.85
CA ARG A 17 15.00 -28.48 16.24
C ARG A 17 15.63 -27.44 17.17
N ILE A 18 16.44 -27.88 18.13
CA ILE A 18 17.16 -26.96 19.03
C ILE A 18 18.14 -26.09 18.24
N ALA A 19 18.93 -26.69 17.35
CA ALA A 19 19.92 -25.96 16.55
C ALA A 19 19.25 -24.91 15.64
N LEU A 20 18.16 -25.28 14.96
CA LEU A 20 17.40 -24.35 14.13
C LEU A 20 16.69 -23.26 14.95
N LYS A 21 16.20 -23.56 16.16
CA LYS A 21 15.60 -22.55 17.04
C LYS A 21 16.62 -21.50 17.52
N CYS A 22 17.90 -21.83 17.53
CA CYS A 22 18.98 -20.90 17.86
C CYS A 22 19.44 -20.05 16.67
N MET A 23 18.96 -20.33 15.46
CA MET A 23 19.21 -19.49 14.28
C MET A 23 18.39 -18.21 14.38
N ASP A 24 18.92 -17.12 13.83
CA ASP A 24 18.11 -15.94 13.61
C ASP A 24 17.08 -16.17 12.47
N THR A 25 16.17 -15.21 12.31
CA THR A 25 15.13 -15.28 11.29
C THR A 25 15.70 -15.39 9.87
N LEU A 26 16.83 -14.73 9.59
CA LEU A 26 17.44 -14.75 8.25
C LEU A 26 18.09 -16.10 7.96
N ASP A 27 18.77 -16.69 8.93
CA ASP A 27 19.33 -18.03 8.83
C ASP A 27 18.23 -19.09 8.63
N LEU A 28 17.09 -18.94 9.32
CA LEU A 28 15.92 -19.81 9.13
C LEU A 28 15.31 -19.69 7.72
N ILE A 29 15.22 -18.47 7.18
CA ILE A 29 14.79 -18.23 5.80
C ILE A 29 15.83 -18.80 4.82
N ASN A 30 17.11 -18.55 5.03
CA ASN A 30 18.17 -19.02 4.15
C ASN A 30 18.20 -20.55 4.07
N ILE A 31 18.08 -21.23 5.22
CA ILE A 31 18.07 -22.68 5.24
C ILE A 31 16.79 -23.26 4.62
N SER A 32 15.65 -22.55 4.65
CA SER A 32 14.40 -23.05 4.05
C SER A 32 14.52 -23.32 2.55
N PHE A 33 15.30 -22.51 1.83
CA PHE A 33 15.52 -22.66 0.38
C PHE A 33 16.42 -23.84 0.01
N THR A 34 17.09 -24.47 0.98
CA THR A 34 18.12 -25.46 0.68
C THR A 34 17.58 -26.88 0.50
N HIS A 35 16.45 -27.20 1.14
CA HIS A 35 15.91 -28.55 1.18
C HIS A 35 14.45 -28.56 1.66
N PRO A 36 13.56 -29.42 1.12
CA PRO A 36 12.15 -29.48 1.56
C PRO A 36 11.95 -29.73 3.06
N LEU A 37 12.80 -30.59 3.66
CA LEU A 37 12.81 -30.80 5.11
C LEU A 37 13.17 -29.52 5.89
N ALA A 38 14.13 -28.75 5.38
CA ALA A 38 14.53 -27.49 6.00
C ALA A 38 13.40 -26.46 5.90
N LYS A 39 12.74 -26.34 4.74
CA LYS A 39 11.53 -25.51 4.57
C LYS A 39 10.46 -25.83 5.60
N ARG A 40 10.10 -27.11 5.75
CA ARG A 40 9.09 -27.53 6.73
C ARG A 40 9.48 -27.15 8.16
N LEU A 41 10.74 -27.35 8.54
CA LEU A 41 11.23 -27.00 9.87
C LEU A 41 11.29 -25.48 10.08
N ALA A 42 11.66 -24.71 9.06
CA ALA A 42 11.62 -23.25 9.11
C ALA A 42 10.19 -22.76 9.35
N ILE A 43 9.20 -23.24 8.57
CA ILE A 43 7.78 -22.91 8.77
C ILE A 43 7.32 -23.24 10.20
N GLU A 44 7.66 -24.44 10.70
CA GLU A 44 7.33 -24.87 12.08
C GLU A 44 7.95 -23.95 13.14
N LEU A 45 9.15 -23.42 12.91
CA LEU A 45 9.91 -22.62 13.89
C LEU A 45 9.66 -21.12 13.78
N SER A 46 9.23 -20.63 12.61
CA SER A 46 8.83 -19.24 12.38
C SER A 46 7.48 -18.88 13.03
N VAL A 47 6.81 -19.85 13.65
CA VAL A 47 5.56 -19.61 14.40
C VAL A 47 5.85 -18.63 15.54
N GLY A 48 5.27 -17.43 15.45
CA GLY A 48 5.44 -16.34 16.42
C GLY A 48 6.37 -15.22 15.98
N ILE A 49 6.99 -15.31 14.79
CA ILE A 49 7.67 -14.17 14.17
C ILE A 49 6.60 -13.19 13.67
N GLU A 50 6.58 -11.98 14.22
CA GLU A 50 5.64 -10.93 13.81
C GLU A 50 6.13 -10.21 12.55
N VAL A 51 5.85 -10.78 11.37
CA VAL A 51 6.25 -10.14 10.12
C VAL A 51 5.22 -9.06 9.72
N GLY A 52 5.70 -7.83 9.58
CA GLY A 52 4.87 -6.70 9.16
C GLY A 52 4.45 -6.78 7.68
N SER A 53 5.41 -6.90 6.75
CA SER A 53 5.10 -6.93 5.31
C SER A 53 6.21 -7.49 4.43
N LEU A 54 5.87 -8.36 3.47
CA LEU A 54 6.78 -8.73 2.38
C LEU A 54 6.61 -7.75 1.22
N ARG A 55 7.67 -7.06 0.78
CA ARG A 55 7.61 -6.11 -0.32
C ARG A 55 8.36 -6.64 -1.56
N LEU A 56 8.10 -6.07 -2.72
CA LEU A 56 8.79 -6.39 -3.95
C LEU A 56 9.04 -5.09 -4.73
N LEU A 57 10.30 -4.78 -5.04
CA LEU A 57 10.66 -3.59 -5.82
C LEU A 57 11.33 -4.00 -7.12
N VAL A 58 10.63 -3.82 -8.23
CA VAL A 58 11.17 -4.17 -9.55
C VAL A 58 11.74 -2.93 -10.20
N ARG A 59 13.06 -2.86 -10.37
CA ARG A 59 13.77 -1.73 -10.99
C ARG A 59 15.04 -2.23 -11.66
N ASN A 60 15.19 -1.97 -12.97
CA ASN A 60 16.38 -2.31 -13.77
C ASN A 60 16.89 -3.75 -13.50
N GLY A 61 15.96 -4.71 -13.53
CA GLY A 61 16.09 -6.03 -12.92
C GLY A 61 15.05 -6.23 -11.82
N PHE A 62 15.05 -7.41 -11.21
CA PHE A 62 14.25 -7.65 -10.01
C PHE A 62 15.11 -7.29 -8.80
N LYS A 63 14.53 -6.68 -7.77
CA LYS A 63 15.09 -6.67 -6.43
C LYS A 63 13.94 -7.00 -5.48
N VAL A 64 14.03 -8.12 -4.79
CA VAL A 64 13.07 -8.40 -3.73
C VAL A 64 13.50 -7.57 -2.52
N PHE A 65 12.56 -6.95 -1.79
CA PHE A 65 12.89 -6.24 -0.55
C PHE A 65 11.90 -6.70 0.49
N PHE A 66 12.36 -7.28 1.59
CA PHE A 66 11.43 -7.71 2.60
C PHE A 66 11.71 -7.05 3.93
N SER A 67 10.67 -6.46 4.52
CA SER A 67 10.77 -5.80 5.81
C SER A 67 9.95 -6.59 6.80
N PHE A 68 10.62 -7.38 7.64
CA PHE A 68 9.95 -7.98 8.77
C PHE A 68 10.20 -7.15 10.03
N TYR A 69 9.30 -7.27 10.99
CA TYR A 69 9.53 -6.76 12.32
C TYR A 69 10.04 -7.96 13.14
N ALA A 70 11.23 -7.85 13.73
CA ALA A 70 11.76 -8.90 14.60
C ALA A 70 12.10 -8.26 15.96
N PRO A 71 11.11 -8.11 16.86
CA PRO A 71 11.36 -7.51 18.16
C PRO A 71 12.53 -8.21 18.87
N PRO A 72 13.43 -7.47 19.53
CA PRO A 72 13.27 -6.07 19.94
C PRO A 72 13.72 -5.03 18.90
N HIS A 73 14.26 -5.42 17.75
CA HIS A 73 14.80 -4.48 16.75
C HIS A 73 13.90 -4.41 15.52
N ASN A 74 13.65 -3.20 14.99
CA ASN A 74 13.11 -3.04 13.63
C ASN A 74 14.20 -3.47 12.64
N ILE A 75 14.44 -4.77 12.47
CA ILE A 75 15.40 -5.27 11.48
C ILE A 75 14.70 -5.28 10.13
N ILE A 76 14.97 -4.26 9.31
CA ILE A 76 14.71 -4.33 7.89
C ILE A 76 15.81 -5.21 7.30
N ALA A 77 15.46 -6.25 6.56
CA ALA A 77 16.44 -7.14 5.98
C ALA A 77 16.23 -7.23 4.46
N ASP A 78 17.10 -6.57 3.71
CA ASP A 78 16.95 -6.48 2.27
C ASP A 78 17.61 -7.66 1.57
N ILE A 79 16.80 -8.61 1.07
CA ILE A 79 17.32 -9.66 0.17
C ILE A 79 17.16 -9.26 -1.29
N SER A 80 18.25 -8.73 -1.84
CA SER A 80 18.33 -8.47 -3.27
C SER A 80 18.47 -9.78 -4.07
N TYR A 81 17.38 -10.23 -4.68
CA TYR A 81 17.39 -11.25 -5.74
C TYR A 81 17.78 -10.61 -7.08
N LEU A 82 18.66 -11.23 -7.87
CA LEU A 82 18.99 -10.80 -9.24
C LEU A 82 18.71 -11.98 -10.20
N SER A 83 17.96 -11.75 -11.28
CA SER A 83 17.73 -12.80 -12.28
C SER A 83 18.97 -13.09 -13.12
N ALA A 84 19.05 -14.31 -13.63
CA ALA A 84 20.19 -14.81 -14.39
C ALA A 84 20.39 -14.14 -15.77
N ASP A 85 19.37 -13.45 -16.28
CA ASP A 85 19.32 -12.82 -17.61
C ASP A 85 19.64 -11.32 -17.61
N GLY A 86 19.90 -10.71 -16.44
CA GLY A 86 20.16 -9.27 -16.31
C GLY A 86 21.62 -8.93 -16.08
N GLU A 87 22.16 -8.06 -16.92
CA GLU A 87 23.44 -7.37 -16.77
C GLU A 87 23.64 -6.88 -15.32
N THR A 88 24.84 -7.12 -14.78
CA THR A 88 25.22 -6.67 -13.44
C THR A 88 25.19 -5.14 -13.39
N PHE A 89 24.23 -4.55 -12.69
CA PHE A 89 24.25 -3.12 -12.39
C PHE A 89 25.01 -2.86 -11.09
N ASP A 90 25.75 -1.75 -11.07
CA ASP A 90 26.46 -1.23 -9.91
C ASP A 90 25.49 -1.04 -8.73
N LEU A 91 25.47 -2.02 -7.84
CA LEU A 91 24.76 -1.93 -6.57
C LEU A 91 25.47 -0.89 -5.72
N ILE A 92 24.74 0.17 -5.35
CA ILE A 92 25.04 0.91 -4.13
C ILE A 92 25.07 -0.16 -3.02
N LYS A 93 26.26 -0.40 -2.47
CA LYS A 93 26.43 -1.15 -1.23
C LYS A 93 25.67 -0.38 -0.15
N ASP A 94 24.41 -0.71 0.07
CA ASP A 94 23.98 -0.80 1.46
C ASP A 94 24.54 -2.11 1.98
N GLU A 95 25.07 -2.10 3.19
CA GLU A 95 25.90 -3.16 3.78
C GLU A 95 25.13 -4.46 4.10
N ASP A 96 23.97 -4.67 3.48
CA ASP A 96 23.02 -5.73 3.80
C ASP A 96 23.07 -6.93 2.84
N VAL A 97 22.68 -8.08 3.40
CA VAL A 97 22.86 -9.45 2.91
C VAL A 97 22.43 -9.65 1.45
N LEU A 98 23.40 -9.76 0.54
CA LEU A 98 23.15 -10.06 -0.87
C LEU A 98 22.96 -11.58 -1.08
N TRP A 99 21.74 -12.03 -1.37
CA TRP A 99 21.49 -13.40 -1.81
C TRP A 99 21.37 -13.47 -3.33
N ILE A 100 22.45 -13.90 -4.00
CA ILE A 100 22.39 -14.22 -5.43
C ILE A 100 22.15 -15.73 -5.57
N ASN A 101 20.93 -16.13 -5.92
CA ASN A 101 20.67 -17.49 -6.38
C ASN A 101 19.95 -17.47 -7.72
N SER A 102 20.72 -17.68 -8.78
CA SER A 102 20.22 -17.76 -10.15
C SER A 102 19.39 -19.02 -10.45
N LYS A 103 19.28 -19.98 -9.51
CA LYS A 103 18.58 -21.26 -9.73
C LYS A 103 17.12 -21.25 -9.28
N ILE A 104 16.74 -20.32 -8.41
CA ILE A 104 15.38 -20.25 -7.85
C ILE A 104 14.61 -19.21 -8.65
N LYS A 105 13.42 -19.57 -9.15
CA LYS A 105 12.54 -18.61 -9.82
C LYS A 105 11.99 -17.62 -8.81
N LEU A 106 11.71 -16.40 -9.26
CA LEU A 106 11.15 -15.35 -8.40
C LEU A 106 9.84 -15.81 -7.73
N ARG A 107 8.96 -16.47 -8.46
CA ARG A 107 7.71 -17.02 -7.93
C ARG A 107 7.96 -18.01 -6.80
N ASP A 108 8.87 -18.96 -7.00
CA ASP A 108 9.17 -19.99 -6.02
C ASP A 108 9.74 -19.33 -4.75
N LEU A 109 10.62 -18.34 -4.92
CA LEU A 109 11.14 -17.52 -3.83
C LEU A 109 10.01 -16.81 -3.05
N LEU A 110 9.09 -16.12 -3.75
CA LEU A 110 8.00 -15.38 -3.11
C LEU A 110 7.03 -16.32 -2.38
N VAL A 111 6.66 -17.45 -2.99
CA VAL A 111 5.76 -18.44 -2.37
C VAL A 111 6.42 -19.06 -1.13
N ASP A 112 7.69 -19.42 -1.22
CA ASP A 112 8.44 -19.97 -0.09
C ASP A 112 8.56 -18.94 1.06
N LEU A 113 8.80 -17.67 0.75
CA LEU A 113 8.83 -16.59 1.75
C LEU A 113 7.46 -16.40 2.40
N LEU A 114 6.38 -16.36 1.62
CA LEU A 114 5.02 -16.26 2.15
C LEU A 114 4.70 -17.42 3.10
N ASP A 115 5.07 -18.65 2.73
CA ASP A 115 4.89 -19.84 3.56
C ASP A 115 5.69 -19.76 4.87
N VAL A 116 7.00 -19.46 4.79
CA VAL A 116 7.90 -19.42 5.95
C VAL A 116 7.54 -18.29 6.92
N LEU A 117 7.06 -17.16 6.39
CA LEU A 117 6.68 -15.99 7.16
C LEU A 117 5.20 -16.00 7.57
N HIS A 118 4.46 -17.07 7.25
CA HIS A 118 3.03 -17.20 7.51
C HIS A 118 2.20 -16.02 6.98
N LEU A 119 2.62 -15.46 5.85
CA LEU A 119 1.96 -14.35 5.17
C LEU A 119 1.05 -14.89 4.06
N ARG A 120 -0.16 -14.34 3.96
CA ARG A 120 -1.11 -14.70 2.89
C ARG A 120 -0.91 -13.90 1.60
N LYS A 121 -0.40 -12.67 1.71
CA LYS A 121 -0.29 -11.70 0.62
C LYS A 121 1.03 -10.95 0.67
N LEU A 122 1.47 -10.49 -0.49
CA LEU A 122 2.53 -9.48 -0.56
C LEU A 122 1.98 -8.18 0.04
N GLY A 123 2.75 -7.54 0.91
CA GLY A 123 2.38 -6.26 1.51
C GLY A 123 2.43 -5.13 0.50
N GLU A 124 3.49 -5.08 -0.32
CA GLU A 124 3.68 -4.01 -1.30
C GLU A 124 4.40 -4.56 -2.53
N VAL A 125 3.94 -4.21 -3.73
CA VAL A 125 4.63 -4.50 -4.98
C VAL A 125 4.80 -3.18 -5.72
N SER A 126 6.03 -2.72 -5.87
CA SER A 126 6.38 -1.52 -6.62
C SER A 126 7.15 -1.88 -7.88
N VAL A 127 6.71 -1.34 -9.02
CA VAL A 127 7.30 -1.64 -10.33
C VAL A 127 7.65 -0.35 -11.04
N HIS A 128 8.96 -0.17 -11.26
CA HIS A 128 9.60 0.96 -11.94
C HIS A 128 10.33 0.49 -13.20
N THR A 129 9.84 -0.56 -13.85
CA THR A 129 10.37 -1.07 -15.12
C THR A 129 9.26 -1.83 -15.85
N SER A 130 9.60 -2.60 -16.90
CA SER A 130 8.60 -3.35 -17.66
C SER A 130 7.89 -4.42 -16.82
N TRP A 131 6.56 -4.34 -16.78
CA TRP A 131 5.67 -5.33 -16.18
C TRP A 131 5.76 -6.73 -16.82
N ASP A 132 6.20 -6.81 -18.08
CA ASP A 132 6.28 -8.08 -18.82
C ASP A 132 7.20 -9.10 -18.14
N LEU A 133 8.18 -8.63 -17.37
CA LEU A 133 9.18 -9.47 -16.73
C LEU A 133 8.66 -10.17 -15.46
N ILE A 134 7.62 -9.65 -14.81
CA ILE A 134 7.12 -10.18 -13.52
C ILE A 134 5.68 -10.71 -13.59
N LEU A 135 4.94 -10.43 -14.65
CA LEU A 135 3.50 -10.71 -14.71
C LEU A 135 3.19 -12.18 -14.37
N ASP A 136 3.93 -13.10 -14.98
CA ASP A 136 3.72 -14.54 -14.77
C ASP A 136 4.21 -15.00 -13.40
N GLU A 137 5.28 -14.38 -12.88
CA GLU A 137 5.81 -14.67 -11.55
C GLU A 137 4.80 -14.28 -10.45
N LEU A 138 4.05 -13.19 -10.64
CA LEU A 138 3.05 -12.67 -9.70
C LEU A 138 1.64 -13.23 -9.88
N ARG A 139 1.40 -14.07 -10.90
CA ARG A 139 0.06 -14.57 -11.20
C ARG A 139 -0.48 -15.47 -10.07
N GLY A 140 -1.65 -15.16 -9.55
CA GLY A 140 -2.29 -15.86 -8.44
C GLY A 140 -1.73 -15.50 -7.05
N ILE A 141 -0.78 -14.58 -6.94
CA ILE A 141 -0.30 -14.08 -5.65
C ILE A 141 -1.17 -12.88 -5.25
N GLU A 142 -1.80 -12.96 -4.09
CA GLU A 142 -2.57 -11.85 -3.52
C GLU A 142 -1.62 -10.69 -3.14
N ILE A 143 -2.02 -9.46 -3.44
CA ILE A 143 -1.24 -8.24 -3.20
C ILE A 143 -2.09 -7.30 -2.34
N HIS A 144 -1.50 -6.77 -1.27
CA HIS A 144 -2.14 -5.72 -0.49
C HIS A 144 -2.05 -4.39 -1.23
N GLN A 145 -0.84 -3.86 -1.46
CA GLN A 145 -0.63 -2.60 -2.17
C GLN A 145 0.19 -2.78 -3.45
N LEU A 146 -0.30 -2.22 -4.56
CA LEU A 146 0.40 -2.16 -5.84
C LEU A 146 0.81 -0.71 -6.15
N ILE A 147 2.09 -0.46 -6.40
CA ILE A 147 2.64 0.86 -6.72
C ILE A 147 3.14 0.86 -8.18
N VAL A 148 2.65 1.81 -8.97
CA VAL A 148 2.97 1.93 -10.40
C VAL A 148 3.84 3.15 -10.64
N GLY A 149 5.10 2.94 -11.03
CA GLY A 149 6.11 3.99 -11.20
C GLY A 149 6.13 4.70 -12.55
N GLU A 150 5.92 3.98 -13.66
CA GLU A 150 6.29 4.49 -15.00
C GLU A 150 5.15 4.52 -16.02
N SER A 151 4.47 3.40 -16.26
CA SER A 151 3.38 3.33 -17.23
C SER A 151 2.34 2.27 -16.89
N ILE A 152 1.07 2.60 -17.13
CA ILE A 152 -0.04 1.66 -17.06
C ILE A 152 -0.10 0.88 -18.38
N THR A 153 0.47 -0.31 -18.39
CA THR A 153 0.42 -1.21 -19.55
C THR A 153 -0.84 -2.10 -19.52
N ARG A 154 -1.10 -2.87 -20.59
CA ARG A 154 -2.21 -3.84 -20.61
C ARG A 154 -2.06 -4.88 -19.49
N GLN A 155 -0.83 -5.21 -19.12
CA GLN A 155 -0.42 -6.18 -18.13
C GLN A 155 -0.77 -5.72 -16.71
N PHE A 156 -0.65 -4.43 -16.43
CA PHE A 156 -1.15 -3.82 -15.18
C PHE A 156 -2.64 -4.13 -14.96
N LYS A 157 -3.46 -4.20 -16.01
CA LYS A 157 -4.89 -4.51 -15.89
C LYS A 157 -5.16 -5.89 -15.30
N LEU A 158 -4.23 -6.84 -15.43
CA LEU A 158 -4.36 -8.18 -14.85
C LEU A 158 -3.91 -8.20 -13.39
N LEU A 159 -2.78 -7.55 -13.08
CA LEU A 159 -2.25 -7.54 -11.71
C LEU A 159 -3.09 -6.72 -10.74
N LYS A 160 -3.69 -5.61 -11.19
CA LYS A 160 -4.57 -4.79 -10.35
C LYS A 160 -5.76 -5.57 -9.78
N LEU A 161 -6.19 -6.65 -10.44
CA LEU A 161 -7.28 -7.51 -9.95
C LEU A 161 -6.89 -8.28 -8.68
N GLN A 162 -5.59 -8.41 -8.43
CA GLN A 162 -5.04 -9.11 -7.27
C GLN A 162 -4.69 -8.16 -6.13
N ALA A 163 -4.79 -6.84 -6.36
CA ALA A 163 -4.43 -5.80 -5.41
C ALA A 163 -5.65 -5.27 -4.66
N GLU A 164 -5.52 -5.10 -3.34
CA GLU A 164 -6.54 -4.42 -2.53
C GLU A 164 -6.42 -2.89 -2.63
N GLU A 165 -5.18 -2.40 -2.71
CA GLU A 165 -4.83 -0.98 -2.79
C GLU A 165 -3.96 -0.69 -4.00
N LEU A 166 -4.11 0.51 -4.55
CA LEU A 166 -3.36 0.98 -5.71
C LEU A 166 -2.77 2.35 -5.46
N GLU A 167 -1.49 2.51 -5.76
CA GLU A 167 -0.80 3.79 -5.81
C GLU A 167 -0.26 4.05 -7.22
N LEU A 168 -0.65 5.17 -7.82
CA LEU A 168 -0.25 5.58 -9.15
C LEU A 168 0.68 6.78 -9.07
N ASN A 169 1.95 6.57 -9.42
CA ASN A 169 2.94 7.63 -9.69
C ASN A 169 2.88 8.13 -11.13
N VAL A 170 1.85 7.73 -11.86
CA VAL A 170 1.63 8.05 -13.27
C VAL A 170 0.22 8.64 -13.45
N PRO A 171 0.02 9.54 -14.44
CA PRO A 171 -1.27 10.10 -14.75
C PRO A 171 -2.38 9.05 -14.89
N LEU A 172 -3.52 9.30 -14.25
CA LEU A 172 -4.72 8.50 -14.45
C LEU A 172 -5.24 8.73 -15.87
N THR A 173 -4.89 7.83 -16.79
CA THR A 173 -5.25 7.95 -18.23
C THR A 173 -6.35 6.99 -18.64
N GLN A 174 -6.78 6.07 -17.76
CA GLN A 174 -7.66 4.96 -18.13
C GLN A 174 -8.85 4.83 -17.18
N ALA A 175 -10.06 4.91 -17.76
CA ALA A 175 -11.34 4.68 -17.07
C ALA A 175 -11.41 3.31 -16.35
N ASP A 176 -10.70 2.31 -16.86
CA ASP A 176 -10.71 0.95 -16.28
C ASP A 176 -10.19 0.89 -14.84
N VAL A 177 -9.37 1.86 -14.40
CA VAL A 177 -8.90 1.93 -13.01
C VAL A 177 -9.99 2.44 -12.09
N ILE A 178 -10.78 3.40 -12.56
CA ILE A 178 -11.82 4.11 -11.79
C ILE A 178 -12.93 3.13 -11.35
N CYS A 179 -13.33 2.22 -12.24
CA CYS A 179 -14.45 1.30 -11.99
C CYS A 179 -14.15 0.10 -11.07
N HIS A 180 -12.96 0.02 -10.45
CA HIS A 180 -12.61 -1.10 -9.56
C HIS A 180 -13.01 -0.82 -8.11
N ASN A 181 -13.57 -1.82 -7.44
CA ASN A 181 -13.97 -1.78 -6.02
C ASN A 181 -12.78 -1.87 -5.04
N LEU A 182 -11.66 -1.20 -5.34
CA LEU A 182 -10.46 -1.18 -4.49
C LEU A 182 -10.78 -0.70 -3.06
N HIS A 183 -9.98 -1.14 -2.10
CA HIS A 183 -10.03 -0.58 -0.75
C HIS A 183 -9.52 0.87 -0.77
N ARG A 184 -8.36 1.09 -1.39
CA ARG A 184 -7.70 2.39 -1.44
C ARG A 184 -7.12 2.68 -2.82
N ILE A 185 -7.22 3.94 -3.24
CA ILE A 185 -6.44 4.50 -4.34
C ILE A 185 -5.66 5.73 -3.88
N ALA A 186 -4.40 5.80 -4.29
CA ALA A 186 -3.52 6.94 -4.09
C ALA A 186 -3.00 7.42 -5.44
N LEU A 187 -3.33 8.65 -5.83
CA LEU A 187 -2.91 9.29 -7.07
C LEU A 187 -1.81 10.29 -6.76
N LYS A 188 -0.56 9.84 -6.86
CA LYS A 188 0.63 10.68 -6.69
C LYS A 188 0.84 11.60 -7.88
N SER A 189 0.45 11.13 -9.06
CA SER A 189 0.41 11.90 -10.30
C SER A 189 -1.00 11.87 -10.87
N PRO A 190 -1.95 12.68 -10.37
CA PRO A 190 -3.36 12.55 -10.78
C PRO A 190 -3.59 12.80 -12.28
N GLY A 191 -2.73 13.59 -12.94
CA GLY A 191 -3.02 14.08 -14.29
C GLY A 191 -4.23 15.01 -14.28
N ASN A 192 -5.03 15.00 -15.35
CA ASN A 192 -6.26 15.79 -15.45
C ASN A 192 -7.46 15.01 -14.88
N ILE A 193 -7.46 14.76 -13.56
CA ILE A 193 -8.59 14.12 -12.90
C ILE A 193 -9.74 15.11 -12.76
N GLN A 194 -10.95 14.67 -13.06
CA GLN A 194 -12.17 15.46 -12.95
C GLN A 194 -13.11 14.93 -11.87
N CYS A 195 -14.14 15.70 -11.55
CA CYS A 195 -15.18 15.28 -10.60
C CYS A 195 -15.84 13.96 -11.00
N GLU A 196 -16.11 13.76 -12.29
CA GLU A 196 -16.71 12.56 -12.87
C GLU A 196 -15.89 11.31 -12.57
N ASP A 197 -14.56 11.43 -12.60
CA ASP A 197 -13.65 10.34 -12.28
C ASP A 197 -13.79 9.94 -10.80
N LEU A 198 -13.83 10.92 -9.89
CA LEU A 198 -14.01 10.68 -8.45
C LEU A 198 -15.38 10.07 -8.12
N ILE A 199 -16.44 10.52 -8.82
CA ILE A 199 -17.79 9.98 -8.65
C ILE A 199 -17.85 8.51 -9.10
N GLY A 200 -17.09 8.13 -10.14
CA GLY A 200 -16.99 6.75 -10.59
C GLY A 200 -16.25 5.81 -9.62
N MET A 201 -15.47 6.34 -8.67
CA MET A 201 -14.66 5.55 -7.75
C MET A 201 -15.48 5.01 -6.55
N ASN A 202 -15.98 3.78 -6.65
CA ASN A 202 -16.63 3.11 -5.51
C ASN A 202 -15.62 2.48 -4.51
N MET A 203 -14.75 3.32 -3.96
CA MET A 203 -13.63 2.93 -3.10
C MET A 203 -13.83 3.37 -1.65
N MET A 204 -13.10 2.75 -0.71
CA MET A 204 -13.15 3.16 0.71
C MET A 204 -12.26 4.38 0.97
N HIS A 205 -11.04 4.39 0.45
CA HIS A 205 -10.08 5.48 0.63
C HIS A 205 -9.66 6.05 -0.73
N ILE A 206 -9.81 7.37 -0.91
CA ILE A 206 -9.39 8.08 -2.12
C ILE A 206 -8.41 9.17 -1.70
N GLU A 207 -7.18 9.10 -2.21
CA GLU A 207 -6.14 10.07 -1.92
C GLU A 207 -5.58 10.64 -3.21
N VAL A 208 -5.84 11.91 -3.46
CA VAL A 208 -5.19 12.70 -4.50
C VAL A 208 -4.06 13.47 -3.83
N PHE A 209 -2.87 13.40 -4.40
CA PHE A 209 -1.70 14.15 -3.93
C PHE A 209 -1.38 15.29 -4.89
N MET A 210 -0.76 16.32 -4.34
CA MET A 210 -0.30 17.47 -5.11
C MET A 210 0.97 17.10 -5.90
N MET A 211 1.03 17.52 -7.16
CA MET A 211 2.28 17.59 -7.90
C MET A 211 2.56 19.04 -8.29
N PHE A 212 3.83 19.45 -8.23
CA PHE A 212 4.33 20.72 -8.78
C PHE A 212 3.40 21.92 -8.53
N ASP A 213 2.98 22.09 -7.26
CA ASP A 213 2.22 23.22 -6.73
C ASP A 213 0.78 23.43 -7.24
N HIS A 214 0.22 22.54 -8.08
CA HIS A 214 -1.15 22.71 -8.58
C HIS A 214 -1.99 21.42 -8.55
N SER A 215 -3.19 21.51 -7.99
CA SER A 215 -4.24 20.50 -8.14
C SER A 215 -4.95 20.66 -9.49
N SER A 216 -5.23 19.55 -10.17
CA SER A 216 -6.16 19.57 -11.32
C SER A 216 -7.61 19.73 -10.90
N LEU A 217 -7.95 19.42 -9.64
CA LEU A 217 -9.29 19.59 -9.10
C LEU A 217 -9.49 21.02 -8.60
N THR A 218 -10.40 21.72 -9.25
CA THR A 218 -10.90 23.01 -8.81
C THR A 218 -11.73 22.87 -7.52
N HIS A 219 -11.89 23.96 -6.77
CA HIS A 219 -12.80 23.99 -5.61
C HIS A 219 -14.24 23.60 -5.99
N ARG A 220 -14.66 23.98 -7.20
CA ARG A 220 -15.97 23.63 -7.76
C ARG A 220 -16.11 22.11 -7.95
N GLU A 221 -15.09 21.42 -8.45
CA GLU A 221 -15.13 19.97 -8.64
C GLU A 221 -15.18 19.23 -7.31
N ILE A 222 -14.41 19.68 -6.31
CA ILE A 222 -14.47 19.13 -4.95
C ILE A 222 -15.88 19.34 -4.36
N ASN A 223 -16.45 20.53 -4.49
CA ASN A 223 -17.82 20.81 -4.05
C ASN A 223 -18.85 19.91 -4.74
N LEU A 224 -18.75 19.73 -6.06
CA LEU A 224 -19.62 18.83 -6.82
C LEU A 224 -19.51 17.39 -6.34
N PHE A 225 -18.29 16.90 -6.13
CA PHE A 225 -18.04 15.55 -5.59
C PHE A 225 -18.72 15.36 -4.23
N LEU A 226 -18.56 16.33 -3.31
CA LEU A 226 -19.19 16.28 -1.99
C LEU A 226 -20.73 16.38 -2.07
N LEU A 227 -21.27 17.21 -2.96
CA LEU A 227 -22.72 17.28 -3.22
C LEU A 227 -23.27 15.94 -3.72
N HIS A 228 -22.52 15.24 -4.58
CA HIS A 228 -22.88 13.89 -5.03
C HIS A 228 -22.80 12.88 -3.88
N TRP A 229 -21.75 12.94 -3.04
CA TRP A 229 -21.64 12.08 -1.88
C TRP A 229 -22.79 12.26 -0.88
N VAL A 230 -23.19 13.50 -0.58
CA VAL A 230 -24.34 13.84 0.28
C VAL A 230 -25.64 13.24 -0.27
N LYS A 231 -25.76 13.14 -1.60
CA LYS A 231 -26.89 12.50 -2.30
C LYS A 231 -26.79 10.97 -2.41
N GLY A 232 -25.77 10.34 -1.82
CA GLY A 232 -25.63 8.88 -1.77
C GLY A 232 -24.57 8.28 -2.70
N SER A 233 -23.83 9.08 -3.47
CA SER A 233 -22.69 8.56 -4.26
C SER A 233 -21.57 8.05 -3.36
N ASN A 234 -20.77 7.10 -3.87
CA ASN A 234 -19.66 6.45 -3.19
C ASN A 234 -20.02 5.90 -1.80
N PRO A 235 -20.98 4.93 -1.73
CA PRO A 235 -21.51 4.40 -0.47
C PRO A 235 -20.45 3.80 0.45
N ARG A 236 -19.31 3.35 -0.10
CA ARG A 236 -18.22 2.72 0.65
C ARG A 236 -17.18 3.71 1.20
N MET A 237 -17.22 4.98 0.79
CA MET A 237 -16.19 5.95 1.14
C MET A 237 -16.09 6.11 2.67
N ARG A 238 -14.87 5.92 3.19
CA ARG A 238 -14.45 6.10 4.58
C ARG A 238 -13.48 7.27 4.72
N TYR A 239 -12.74 7.57 3.66
CA TYR A 239 -11.74 8.62 3.65
C TYR A 239 -11.57 9.21 2.25
N TYR A 240 -11.52 10.54 2.16
CA TYR A 240 -11.13 11.25 0.95
C TYR A 240 -10.11 12.33 1.30
N ARG A 241 -9.09 12.49 0.46
CA ARG A 241 -8.09 13.55 0.57
C ARG A 241 -7.77 14.09 -0.80
N SER A 242 -7.67 15.41 -0.91
CA SER A 242 -7.22 16.06 -2.15
C SER A 242 -6.59 17.41 -1.87
N PRO A 243 -5.55 17.83 -2.63
CA PRO A 243 -5.09 19.20 -2.61
C PRO A 243 -6.15 20.15 -3.18
N LEU A 244 -6.22 21.34 -2.59
CA LEU A 244 -6.91 22.49 -3.15
C LEU A 244 -6.07 23.10 -4.28
N GLN A 245 -6.74 23.68 -5.27
CA GLN A 245 -6.08 24.39 -6.38
C GLN A 245 -5.26 25.58 -5.87
N GLU A 246 -5.78 26.28 -4.86
CA GLU A 246 -5.11 27.36 -4.15
C GLU A 246 -5.47 27.30 -2.66
N PRO A 247 -4.61 27.76 -1.74
CA PRO A 247 -4.93 27.81 -0.33
C PRO A 247 -6.12 28.73 -0.05
N LEU A 248 -7.11 28.24 0.71
CA LEU A 248 -8.23 29.04 1.19
C LEU A 248 -7.86 29.64 2.55
N GLN A 249 -7.48 30.92 2.54
CA GLN A 249 -6.92 31.61 3.71
C GLN A 249 -7.94 31.82 4.83
N PHE A 250 -9.22 31.95 4.46
CA PHE A 250 -10.29 32.26 5.38
C PHE A 250 -11.36 31.17 5.40
N GLU A 251 -11.93 31.00 6.59
CA GLU A 251 -12.98 30.03 6.84
C GLU A 251 -14.21 30.28 5.95
N GLU A 252 -14.57 31.55 5.77
CA GLU A 252 -15.67 31.99 4.92
C GLU A 252 -15.45 31.60 3.46
N GLN A 253 -14.20 31.60 2.98
CA GLN A 253 -13.87 31.15 1.62
C GLN A 253 -14.03 29.64 1.48
N PHE A 254 -13.59 28.88 2.48
CA PHE A 254 -13.79 27.42 2.50
C PHE A 254 -15.27 27.07 2.44
N VAL A 255 -16.10 27.70 3.28
CA VAL A 255 -17.55 27.48 3.28
C VAL A 255 -18.17 27.90 1.96
N ALA A 256 -17.81 29.08 1.44
CA ALA A 256 -18.38 29.63 0.21
C ALA A 256 -18.00 28.86 -1.07
N GLN A 257 -16.86 28.16 -1.07
CA GLN A 257 -16.35 27.45 -2.26
C GLN A 257 -16.52 25.93 -2.16
N ILE A 258 -16.16 25.32 -1.04
CA ILE A 258 -16.16 23.86 -0.86
C ILE A 258 -17.50 23.37 -0.31
N LEU A 259 -18.10 24.07 0.66
CA LEU A 259 -19.35 23.66 1.32
C LEU A 259 -20.60 24.34 0.77
N LYS A 260 -20.49 25.03 -0.37
CA LYS A 260 -21.61 25.73 -1.00
C LYS A 260 -22.75 24.76 -1.30
N GLY A 261 -23.93 25.05 -0.74
CA GLY A 261 -25.13 24.23 -0.94
C GLY A 261 -25.14 22.89 -0.18
N ILE A 262 -24.13 22.63 0.65
CA ILE A 262 -24.07 21.44 1.51
C ILE A 262 -24.51 21.85 2.92
N PRO A 263 -25.56 21.24 3.50
CA PRO A 263 -25.89 21.45 4.91
C PRO A 263 -24.70 21.04 5.79
N HIS A 264 -24.23 21.96 6.62
CA HIS A 264 -23.07 21.74 7.47
C HIS A 264 -23.20 22.46 8.81
N ARG A 265 -22.45 22.00 9.80
CA ARG A 265 -22.23 22.70 11.08
C ARG A 265 -20.76 22.64 11.46
N ALA A 266 -20.27 23.67 12.15
CA ALA A 266 -18.92 23.64 12.71
C ALA A 266 -18.80 22.54 13.79
N ILE A 267 -17.65 21.86 13.83
CA ILE A 267 -17.32 20.87 14.84
C ILE A 267 -16.77 21.58 16.07
N THR A 268 -17.28 21.21 17.25
CA THR A 268 -16.79 21.74 18.53
C THR A 268 -15.44 21.12 18.90
N PRO A 269 -14.59 21.80 19.71
CA PRO A 269 -13.31 21.23 20.16
C PRO A 269 -13.43 19.87 20.85
N GLY A 270 -14.50 19.65 21.62
CA GLY A 270 -14.74 18.36 22.29
C GLY A 270 -15.13 17.23 21.33
N GLU A 271 -15.82 17.53 20.24
CA GLU A 271 -16.08 16.55 19.17
C GLU A 271 -14.80 16.24 18.39
N LEU A 272 -13.98 17.25 18.10
CA LEU A 272 -12.71 17.08 17.41
C LEU A 272 -11.77 16.12 18.16
N GLU A 273 -11.72 16.21 19.50
CA GLU A 273 -10.91 15.32 20.33
C GLU A 273 -11.41 13.86 20.28
N LYS A 274 -12.72 13.64 20.27
CA LYS A 274 -13.29 12.29 20.08
C LYS A 274 -12.90 11.72 18.71
N LEU A 275 -12.96 12.55 17.66
CA LEU A 275 -12.59 12.14 16.30
C LEU A 275 -11.07 11.87 16.19
N ARG A 276 -10.20 12.63 16.87
CA ARG A 276 -8.76 12.36 16.95
C ARG A 276 -8.45 10.96 17.48
N VAL A 277 -9.13 10.57 18.55
CA VAL A 277 -8.99 9.22 19.14
C VAL A 277 -9.50 8.17 18.15
N GLN A 278 -10.63 8.42 17.50
CA GLN A 278 -11.23 7.50 16.53
C GLN A 278 -10.33 7.27 15.29
N PHE A 279 -9.65 8.30 14.78
CA PHE A 279 -8.79 8.21 13.59
C PHE A 279 -7.30 8.05 13.90
N ARG A 280 -6.95 7.52 15.09
CA ARG A 280 -5.60 7.03 15.49
C ARG A 280 -4.43 7.93 15.06
N GLY A 281 -4.42 9.18 15.55
CA GLY A 281 -3.20 10.00 15.53
C GLY A 281 -2.97 10.85 14.29
N LYS A 282 -3.95 10.98 13.37
CA LYS A 282 -3.93 12.11 12.43
C LYS A 282 -4.02 13.42 13.23
N THR A 283 -3.03 14.29 13.05
CA THR A 283 -2.99 15.60 13.71
C THR A 283 -4.00 16.53 13.05
N PHE A 284 -5.27 16.46 13.47
CA PHE A 284 -6.26 17.48 13.13
C PHE A 284 -5.92 18.76 13.90
N GLN A 285 -5.03 19.60 13.38
CA GLN A 285 -4.53 20.74 14.18
C GLN A 285 -5.55 21.89 14.30
N PHE A 286 -6.52 22.01 13.38
CA PHE A 286 -7.18 23.30 13.18
C PHE A 286 -8.69 23.28 13.39
N ARG A 287 -9.51 22.95 12.37
CA ARG A 287 -10.97 23.09 12.41
C ARG A 287 -11.65 22.07 11.50
N GLY A 288 -12.96 21.92 11.62
CA GLY A 288 -13.71 21.09 10.69
C GLY A 288 -15.22 21.30 10.72
N TYR A 289 -15.87 20.74 9.72
CA TYR A 289 -17.31 20.79 9.53
C TYR A 289 -17.90 19.40 9.52
N HIS A 290 -19.04 19.26 10.18
CA HIS A 290 -19.85 18.07 10.10
C HIS A 290 -20.82 18.20 8.93
N ILE A 291 -20.86 17.19 8.07
CA ILE A 291 -21.85 17.01 7.02
C ILE A 291 -22.49 15.62 7.14
N GLU A 292 -23.69 15.45 6.62
CA GLU A 292 -24.42 14.19 6.66
C GLU A 292 -24.97 13.87 5.26
N ARG A 293 -25.09 12.59 4.95
CA ARG A 293 -25.90 12.17 3.80
C ARG A 293 -27.36 12.48 4.05
N ASN A 294 -28.10 12.72 2.96
CA ASN A 294 -29.53 12.99 3.02
C ASN A 294 -30.35 11.85 3.63
N GLU A 295 -29.88 10.60 3.47
CA GLU A 295 -30.55 9.41 4.04
C GLU A 295 -30.24 9.23 5.54
N GLY A 296 -29.29 9.99 6.10
CA GLY A 296 -28.85 9.88 7.49
C GLY A 296 -28.04 8.62 7.81
N ASP A 297 -27.69 7.82 6.79
CA ASP A 297 -26.95 6.56 6.87
C ASP A 297 -25.45 6.75 7.12
N ALA A 298 -24.90 7.91 6.75
CA ALA A 298 -23.49 8.22 6.90
C ALA A 298 -23.26 9.68 7.30
N LYS A 299 -22.25 9.88 8.13
CA LYS A 299 -21.80 11.18 8.63
C LYS A 299 -20.35 11.39 8.24
N ALA A 300 -19.98 12.63 7.96
CA ALA A 300 -18.60 12.96 7.68
C ALA A 300 -18.14 14.23 8.37
N MET A 301 -16.84 14.22 8.70
CA MET A 301 -16.10 15.40 9.09
C MET A 301 -15.25 15.83 7.90
N ILE A 302 -15.31 17.11 7.57
CA ILE A 302 -14.39 17.75 6.64
C ILE A 302 -13.41 18.56 7.48
N SER A 303 -12.14 18.19 7.46
CA SER A 303 -11.06 18.92 8.12
C SER A 303 -10.61 20.08 7.25
N VAL A 304 -10.38 21.23 7.90
CA VAL A 304 -9.83 22.44 7.29
C VAL A 304 -8.55 22.78 8.02
N ASP A 305 -7.44 22.80 7.28
CA ASP A 305 -6.15 23.27 7.75
C ASP A 305 -5.82 24.59 7.03
N PRO A 306 -5.75 25.74 7.74
CA PRO A 306 -5.39 27.03 7.14
C PRO A 306 -3.99 27.05 6.52
N TRP A 307 -3.10 26.16 6.93
CA TRP A 307 -1.70 26.09 6.52
C TRP A 307 -1.43 24.96 5.53
N SER A 308 -2.40 24.06 5.34
CA SER A 308 -2.33 22.99 4.35
C SER A 308 -3.40 23.19 3.30
N PRO A 309 -3.06 23.35 2.00
CA PRO A 309 -4.03 23.43 0.93
C PRO A 309 -4.60 22.03 0.65
N ILE A 310 -5.15 21.36 1.66
CA ILE A 310 -5.65 19.99 1.59
C ILE A 310 -7.03 19.96 2.23
N VAL A 311 -7.97 19.37 1.51
CA VAL A 311 -9.25 18.94 2.07
C VAL A 311 -9.14 17.47 2.46
N GLU A 312 -9.53 17.15 3.69
CA GLU A 312 -9.64 15.77 4.14
C GLU A 312 -11.06 15.52 4.66
N VAL A 313 -11.65 14.40 4.27
CA VAL A 313 -13.01 14.00 4.61
C VAL A 313 -12.95 12.63 5.25
N PHE A 314 -13.55 12.51 6.42
CA PHE A 314 -13.57 11.30 7.23
C PHE A 314 -15.01 10.86 7.42
N VAL A 315 -15.34 9.66 6.99
CA VAL A 315 -16.73 9.16 6.96
C VAL A 315 -16.89 8.03 7.96
N TRP A 316 -17.97 8.09 8.73
CA TRP A 316 -18.43 7.01 9.59
C TRP A 316 -19.94 6.79 9.44
N PHE A 317 -20.39 5.64 9.92
CA PHE A 317 -21.74 5.12 9.78
C PHE A 317 -22.24 4.81 11.18
#